data_AF-A0A1B2I0Q4-F1
#
_entry.id   AF-A0A1B2I0Q4-F1
#
_cell.length_a   1.000
_cell.length_b   1.000
_cell.length_c   1.000
_cell.angle_alpha   90.00
_cell.angle_beta   90.00
_cell.angle_gamma   90.00
#
_symmetry.space_group_name_H-M   'P 1'
#
loop_
_entity.id
_entity.type
_entity.pdbx_description
1 polymer ?
#
loop_
_entity_poly.entity_id
_entity_poly.type
_entity_poly.pdbx_seq_one_letter_code
_entity_poly.pdbx_strand_id
1 'polypeptide(L)'
;MPLAVLLTGDNRNDVTGLEPLLDAVPNVRGKRDRPRRRPTTVYADRGYDHDKYRRRLRAREIPPRIARRGESHGSGLGTVRWVVERTIAWYHGMKRLRIRWERRDDIHEAFLGLATCIICYRHVQRFC
;
A
#
# COMPACT_ATOMS: atom_id res chain seq x y z
N MET A 1 -6.96 -0.20 6.27
CA MET A 1 -6.76 -1.65 6.34
C MET A 1 -5.87 -2.06 5.17
N PRO A 2 -4.80 -2.83 5.40
CA PRO A 2 -3.93 -3.33 4.34
C PRO A 2 -4.65 -4.41 3.51
N LEU A 3 -4.96 -4.12 2.25
CA LEU A 3 -5.64 -5.08 1.35
C LEU A 3 -4.67 -5.94 0.54
N ALA A 4 -3.50 -5.38 0.25
CA ALA A 4 -2.41 -6.04 -0.43
C ALA A 4 -1.10 -5.52 0.15
N VAL A 5 -0.10 -6.39 0.22
CA VAL A 5 1.25 -6.05 0.66
C VAL A 5 2.21 -6.81 -0.25
N LEU A 6 3.30 -6.15 -0.62
CA LEU A 6 4.37 -6.76 -1.40
C LEU A 6 5.69 -6.51 -0.70
N LEU A 7 6.51 -7.56 -0.64
CA LEU A 7 7.90 -7.45 -0.22
C LEU A 7 8.75 -7.11 -1.43
N THR A 8 9.41 -5.96 -1.40
CA THR A 8 10.37 -5.55 -2.43
C THR A 8 11.78 -5.54 -1.84
N GLY A 9 12.76 -5.96 -2.64
CA GLY A 9 14.17 -5.81 -2.27
C GLY A 9 14.55 -4.32 -2.23
N ASP A 10 15.44 -3.97 -1.29
CA ASP A 10 15.85 -2.59 -0.98
C ASP A 10 16.43 -1.81 -2.18
N ASN A 11 16.93 -2.51 -3.21
CA ASN A 11 17.55 -1.92 -4.39
C ASN A 11 16.77 -2.16 -5.70
N ARG A 12 15.47 -2.52 -5.61
CA ARG A 12 14.59 -2.59 -6.78
C ARG A 12 13.96 -1.23 -6.99
N ASN A 13 14.04 -0.70 -8.21
CA ASN A 13 13.33 0.54 -8.56
C ASN A 13 11.84 0.33 -8.30
N ASP A 14 11.21 1.23 -7.54
CA ASP A 14 9.78 1.21 -7.19
C ASP A 14 8.83 1.11 -8.41
N VAL A 15 9.39 1.31 -9.62
CA VAL A 15 8.79 1.07 -10.95
C VAL A 15 8.12 -0.28 -11.03
N THR A 16 8.76 -1.28 -10.43
CA THR A 16 8.34 -2.68 -10.55
C THR A 16 7.38 -3.07 -9.44
N GLY A 17 7.31 -2.32 -8.33
CA GLY A 17 6.47 -2.67 -7.17
C GLY A 17 5.04 -2.15 -7.27
N LEU A 18 4.83 -0.94 -7.82
CA LEU A 18 3.53 -0.28 -7.79
C LEU A 18 2.45 -1.01 -8.61
N GLU A 19 2.79 -1.50 -9.80
CA GLU A 19 1.81 -2.17 -10.66
C GLU A 19 1.37 -3.52 -10.10
N PRO A 20 2.30 -4.43 -9.72
CA PRO A 20 1.91 -5.65 -9.02
C PRO A 20 1.13 -5.37 -7.74
N LEU A 21 1.42 -4.28 -7.02
CA LEU A 21 0.69 -3.95 -5.80
C LEU A 21 -0.77 -3.62 -6.10
N LEU A 22 -1.02 -2.85 -7.15
CA LEU A 22 -2.38 -2.51 -7.59
C LEU A 22 -3.13 -3.73 -8.12
N ASP A 23 -2.44 -4.62 -8.82
CA ASP A 23 -3.00 -5.86 -9.35
C ASP A 23 -3.29 -6.89 -8.25
N ALA A 24 -2.54 -6.85 -7.15
CA ALA A 24 -2.75 -7.70 -5.98
C ALA A 24 -3.92 -7.24 -5.10
N VAL A 25 -4.48 -6.04 -5.31
CA VAL A 25 -5.64 -5.58 -4.54
C VAL A 25 -6.84 -6.49 -4.86
N PRO A 26 -7.39 -7.23 -3.88
CA PRO A 26 -8.52 -8.11 -4.14
C PRO A 26 -9.76 -7.29 -4.53
N ASN A 27 -10.64 -7.91 -5.31
CA ASN A 27 -11.94 -7.32 -5.62
C ASN A 27 -12.74 -7.12 -4.32
N VAL A 28 -12.86 -5.86 -3.89
CA VAL A 28 -13.63 -5.53 -2.69
C VAL A 28 -15.11 -5.53 -3.06
N ARG A 29 -15.84 -6.54 -2.57
CA ARG A 29 -17.31 -6.51 -2.58
C ARG A 29 -17.78 -5.45 -1.58
N GLY A 30 -18.67 -4.56 -2.03
CA GLY A 30 -19.26 -3.49 -1.24
C GLY A 30 -20.79 -3.51 -1.31
N LYS A 31 -21.44 -2.35 -1.14
CA LYS A 31 -22.88 -2.15 -1.39
C LYS A 31 -23.32 -2.80 -2.72
N ARG A 32 -24.62 -3.10 -2.84
CA ARG A 32 -25.37 -3.89 -3.87
C ARG A 32 -24.97 -3.78 -5.36
N ASP A 33 -24.00 -2.93 -5.71
CA ASP A 33 -23.44 -2.74 -7.04
C ASP A 33 -22.28 -3.70 -7.37
N ARG A 34 -21.81 -3.61 -8.62
CA ARG A 34 -20.69 -4.40 -9.16
C ARG A 34 -19.45 -4.28 -8.26
N PRO A 35 -18.77 -5.40 -7.93
CA PRO A 35 -17.56 -5.38 -7.11
C PRO A 35 -16.53 -4.38 -7.66
N ARG A 36 -15.96 -3.56 -6.77
CA ARG A 36 -14.98 -2.56 -7.18
C ARG A 36 -13.69 -3.27 -7.53
N ARG A 37 -13.27 -3.13 -8.80
CA ARG A 37 -12.05 -3.76 -9.33
C ARG A 37 -10.80 -2.91 -9.15
N ARG A 38 -10.95 -1.60 -8.92
CA ARG A 38 -9.84 -0.64 -8.87
C ARG A 38 -10.06 0.50 -7.84
N PRO A 39 -8.98 1.05 -7.26
CA PRO A 39 -9.06 2.24 -6.40
C PRO A 39 -9.55 3.48 -7.17
N THR A 40 -10.31 4.36 -6.52
CA THR A 40 -10.73 5.66 -7.13
C THR A 40 -9.57 6.61 -7.35
N THR A 41 -8.54 6.53 -6.51
CA THR A 41 -7.41 7.46 -6.45
C THR A 41 -6.25 6.73 -5.79
N VAL A 42 -5.01 6.99 -6.24
CA VAL A 42 -3.80 6.48 -5.60
C VAL A 42 -2.98 7.64 -5.03
N TYR A 43 -2.63 7.54 -3.76
CA TYR A 43 -1.68 8.44 -3.11
C TYR A 43 -0.33 7.73 -3.01
N ALA A 44 0.74 8.43 -3.37
CA ALA A 44 2.10 7.93 -3.23
C ALA A 44 3.04 9.07 -2.80
N ASP A 45 4.16 8.68 -2.20
CA ASP A 45 5.18 9.63 -1.76
C ASP A 45 5.85 10.34 -2.96
N ARG A 46 6.50 11.47 -2.70
CA ARG A 46 7.26 12.24 -3.69
C ARG A 46 8.36 11.41 -4.37
N GLY A 47 8.87 10.36 -3.72
CA GLY A 47 9.77 9.38 -4.35
C GLY A 47 9.22 8.83 -5.67
N TYR A 48 7.90 8.66 -5.77
CA TYR A 48 7.15 8.16 -6.93
C TYR A 48 6.85 9.22 -7.99
N ASP A 49 7.36 10.44 -7.86
CA ASP A 49 7.14 11.50 -8.85
C ASP A 49 7.96 11.28 -10.11
N HIS A 50 7.46 10.41 -10.99
CA HIS A 50 7.97 10.24 -12.34
C HIS A 50 6.79 10.08 -13.31
N ASP A 51 6.90 10.66 -14.50
CA ASP A 51 5.84 10.63 -15.51
C ASP A 51 5.46 9.21 -15.96
N LYS A 52 6.40 8.25 -15.86
CA LYS A 52 6.10 6.82 -16.08
C LYS A 52 4.97 6.31 -15.18
N TYR A 53 4.97 6.65 -13.89
CA TYR A 53 3.93 6.22 -12.96
C TYR A 53 2.61 6.92 -13.21
N ARG A 54 2.66 8.24 -13.47
CA ARG A 54 1.47 9.04 -13.77
C ARG A 54 0.78 8.52 -15.04
N ARG A 55 1.54 8.21 -16.10
CA ARG A 55 1.01 7.63 -17.34
C ARG A 55 0.41 6.25 -17.11
N ARG A 56 1.09 5.35 -16.40
CA ARG A 56 0.58 4.00 -16.08
C ARG A 56 -0.69 4.03 -15.23
N LEU A 57 -0.77 4.91 -14.24
CA LEU A 57 -1.96 5.10 -13.42
C LEU A 57 -3.13 5.68 -14.25
N ARG A 58 -2.88 6.69 -15.08
CA ARG A 58 -3.92 7.26 -15.96
C ARG A 58 -4.40 6.27 -17.03
N ALA A 59 -3.51 5.44 -17.59
CA ALA A 59 -3.89 4.35 -18.51
C ALA A 59 -4.80 3.31 -17.84
N ARG A 60 -4.73 3.20 -16.51
CA ARG A 60 -5.61 2.35 -15.71
C ARG A 60 -6.86 3.10 -15.19
N GLU A 61 -7.08 4.34 -15.64
CA GLU A 61 -8.14 5.26 -15.20
C GLU A 61 -8.09 5.59 -13.70
N ILE A 62 -6.88 5.53 -13.12
CA ILE A 62 -6.64 5.83 -11.71
C ILE A 62 -5.96 7.22 -11.62
N PRO A 63 -6.63 8.25 -11.07
CA PRO A 63 -6.04 9.54 -10.76
C PRO A 63 -4.83 9.43 -9.80
N PRO A 64 -3.62 9.87 -10.21
CA PRO A 64 -2.46 9.90 -9.34
C PRO A 64 -2.44 11.16 -8.46
N ARG A 65 -2.40 10.99 -7.14
CA ARG A 65 -2.14 12.03 -6.13
C ARG A 65 -0.72 11.86 -5.60
N ILE A 66 0.24 12.26 -6.43
CA ILE A 66 1.67 12.22 -6.14
C ILE A 66 2.19 13.65 -6.13
N ALA A 67 2.84 14.06 -5.05
CA ALA A 67 3.43 15.39 -4.94
C ALA A 67 4.62 15.52 -5.91
N ARG A 68 4.71 16.65 -6.64
CA ARG A 68 5.84 16.88 -7.54
C ARG A 68 7.13 17.17 -6.76
N ARG A 69 8.27 16.74 -7.30
CA ARG A 69 9.61 17.13 -6.81
C ARG A 69 9.82 18.62 -7.11
N GLY A 70 10.33 19.35 -6.13
CA GLY A 70 10.58 20.80 -6.26
C GLY A 70 9.38 21.72 -5.97
N GLU A 71 8.17 21.19 -5.83
CA GLU A 71 6.99 21.99 -5.42
C GLU A 71 6.77 21.96 -3.90
N SER A 72 6.20 23.04 -3.35
CA SER A 72 5.73 23.10 -1.97
C SER A 72 4.65 22.04 -1.72
N HIS A 73 4.62 21.44 -0.53
CA HIS A 73 3.69 20.36 -0.19
C HIS A 73 2.23 20.87 -0.23
N GLY A 74 1.54 20.69 -1.36
CA GLY A 74 0.15 21.11 -1.54
C GLY A 74 -0.89 20.22 -0.84
N SER A 75 -0.47 19.07 -0.29
CA SER A 75 -1.32 18.25 0.58
C SER A 75 -0.75 18.33 1.98
N GLY A 76 -1.49 18.90 2.93
CA GLY A 76 -1.09 19.01 4.33
C GLY A 76 -0.44 17.71 4.81
N LEU A 77 0.85 17.79 5.16
CA LEU A 77 1.60 16.65 5.69
C LEU A 77 0.80 16.06 6.85
N GLY A 78 0.45 14.77 6.74
CA GLY A 78 -0.16 14.01 7.83
C GLY A 78 -1.52 13.39 7.53
N THR A 79 -2.45 14.06 6.85
CA THR A 79 -3.83 13.54 6.75
C THR A 79 -3.93 12.23 5.97
N VAL A 80 -3.24 12.14 4.83
CA VAL A 80 -3.29 10.95 3.96
C VAL A 80 -2.16 9.98 4.27
N ARG A 81 -0.98 10.51 4.61
CA ARG A 81 0.22 9.71 4.93
C ARG A 81 0.06 8.90 6.22
N TRP A 82 -0.70 9.40 7.19
CA TRP A 82 -0.94 8.71 8.46
C TRP A 82 -1.54 7.31 8.28
N VAL A 83 -2.31 7.06 7.22
CA VAL A 83 -2.85 5.71 6.97
C VAL A 83 -1.73 4.70 6.74
N VAL A 84 -0.68 5.08 6.02
CA VAL A 84 0.48 4.22 5.75
C VAL A 84 1.30 4.07 7.02
N GLU A 85 1.61 5.18 7.70
CA GLU A 85 2.40 5.18 8.93
C GLU A 85 1.75 4.36 10.05
N ARG A 86 0.43 4.49 10.22
CA ARG A 86 -0.37 3.67 11.15
C ARG A 86 -0.29 2.18 10.79
N THR A 87 -0.36 1.86 9.50
CA THR A 87 -0.29 0.46 9.05
C THR A 87 1.09 -0.13 9.34
N ILE A 88 2.16 0.63 9.08
CA ILE A 88 3.53 0.25 9.46
C ILE A 88 3.66 0.09 10.97
N ALA A 89 3.07 0.99 11.76
CA ALA A 89 3.06 0.88 13.23
C ALA A 89 2.36 -0.40 13.72
N TRP A 90 1.28 -0.84 13.06
CA TRP A 90 0.64 -2.13 13.39
C TRP A 90 1.56 -3.32 13.10
N TYR A 91 2.27 -3.31 11.97
CA TYR A 91 3.27 -4.34 11.69
C TYR A 91 4.39 -4.34 12.73
N HIS A 92 4.95 -3.16 13.06
CA HIS A 92 6.01 -3.05 14.07
C HIS A 92 5.55 -3.39 15.49
N GLY A 93 4.25 -3.25 15.79
CA GLY A 93 3.67 -3.74 17.04
C GLY A 93 3.82 -5.26 17.20
N MET A 94 3.88 -6.00 16.09
CA MET A 94 4.24 -7.41 16.08
C MET A 94 5.76 -7.51 16.07
N LYS A 95 6.37 -7.67 17.25
CA LYS A 95 7.83 -7.59 17.49
C LYS A 95 8.71 -8.28 16.43
N ARG A 96 8.25 -9.41 15.86
CA ARG A 96 8.95 -10.16 14.81
C ARG A 96 9.15 -9.38 13.50
N LEU A 97 8.25 -8.45 13.18
CA LEU A 97 8.29 -7.59 11.98
C LEU A 97 8.90 -6.21 12.26
N ARG A 98 9.19 -5.87 13.52
CA ARG A 98 9.79 -4.56 13.87
C ARG A 98 11.22 -4.43 13.33
N ILE A 99 11.98 -5.51 13.40
CA ILE A 99 13.32 -5.63 12.86
C ILE A 99 13.33 -6.87 12.00
N ARG A 100 13.82 -6.74 10.78
CA ARG A 100 13.93 -7.87 9.86
C ARG A 100 15.11 -8.75 10.29
N TRP A 101 14.81 -9.81 11.05
CA TRP A 101 15.78 -10.83 11.44
C TRP A 101 15.88 -11.98 10.42
N GLU A 102 14.84 -12.16 9.59
CA GLU A 102 14.78 -13.27 8.64
C GLU A 102 15.72 -13.03 7.47
N ARG A 103 16.71 -13.93 7.31
CA ARG A 103 17.66 -13.90 6.20
C ARG A 103 16.99 -14.27 4.86
N ARG A 104 15.93 -15.07 4.88
CA ARG A 104 15.17 -15.43 3.67
C ARG A 104 13.95 -14.55 3.49
N ASP A 105 13.71 -14.15 2.25
CA ASP A 105 12.61 -13.26 1.86
C ASP A 105 11.24 -13.94 2.04
N ASP A 106 11.13 -15.22 1.71
CA ASP A 106 9.88 -16.00 1.77
C ASP A 106 9.35 -16.16 3.20
N ILE A 107 10.23 -16.36 4.16
CA ILE A 107 9.86 -16.42 5.59
C ILE A 107 9.35 -15.05 6.06
N HIS A 108 10.01 -13.97 5.65
CA HIS A 108 9.58 -12.63 6.01
C HIS A 108 8.23 -12.26 5.38
N GLU A 109 8.04 -12.62 4.10
CA GLU A 109 6.78 -12.46 3.38
C GLU A 109 5.64 -13.23 4.05
N ALA A 110 5.89 -14.47 4.49
CA ALA A 110 4.90 -15.26 5.23
C ALA A 110 4.47 -14.58 6.54
N PHE A 111 5.42 -14.05 7.33
CA PHE A 111 5.08 -13.28 8.54
C PHE A 111 4.29 -12.01 8.24
N LEU A 112 4.63 -11.32 7.15
CA LEU A 112 3.93 -10.13 6.71
C LEU A 112 2.48 -10.45 6.28
N GLY A 113 2.28 -11.58 5.59
CA GLY A 113 0.98 -12.12 5.25
C GLY A 113 0.14 -12.43 6.49
N LEU A 114 0.69 -13.19 7.44
CA LEU A 114 0.02 -13.51 8.71
C LEU A 114 -0.39 -12.25 9.49
N ALA A 115 0.52 -11.28 9.60
CA ALA A 115 0.24 -10.01 10.25
C ALA A 115 -0.90 -9.24 9.56
N THR A 116 -0.90 -9.24 8.22
CA THR A 116 -1.95 -8.63 7.41
C THR A 116 -3.30 -9.29 7.68
N CYS A 117 -3.37 -10.62 7.72
CA CYS A 117 -4.58 -11.36 8.09
C CYS A 117 -5.10 -10.98 9.48
N ILE A 118 -4.22 -10.89 10.49
CA ILE A 118 -4.60 -10.50 11.86
C ILE A 118 -5.17 -9.08 11.89
N ILE A 119 -4.52 -8.13 11.21
CA ILE A 119 -4.98 -6.74 11.14
C ILE A 119 -6.35 -6.65 10.45
N CYS A 120 -6.51 -7.35 9.32
CA CYS A 120 -7.79 -7.40 8.59
C CYS A 120 -8.90 -8.01 9.44
N TYR A 121 -8.63 -9.14 10.10
CA TYR A 121 -9.60 -9.80 10.99
C TYR A 121 -10.07 -8.87 12.11
N ARG A 122 -9.14 -8.21 12.81
CA ARG A 122 -9.47 -7.24 13.87
C ARG A 122 -10.31 -6.06 13.36
N HIS A 123 -10.08 -5.63 12.12
CA HIS A 123 -10.89 -4.59 11.50
C HIS A 123 -12.31 -5.07 11.18
N VAL A 124 -12.46 -6.25 10.59
CA VAL A 124 -13.77 -6.84 10.27
C VAL A 124 -14.60 -7.06 11.54
N GLN A 125 -13.99 -7.61 12.59
CA GLN A 125 -14.64 -7.83 13.88
C GLN A 125 -15.14 -6.53 14.56
N ARG A 126 -14.61 -5.37 14.17
CA ARG A 126 -15.08 -4.07 14.68
C ARG A 126 -16.32 -3.55 13.93
N PHE A 127 -16.57 -4.06 12.72
CA PHE A 127 -17.73 -3.69 11.89
C PHE A 127 -18.93 -4.61 12.09
N CYS A 128 -18.70 -5.81 12.62
CA CYS A 128 -19.74 -6.75 13.06
C CYS A 128 -20.06 -6.50 14.55
#